data_AF-A0AAE3SEB6-F1
#
_entry.id   AF-A0AAE3SEB6-F1
#
_cell.length_a   1.000
_cell.length_b   1.000
_cell.length_c   1.000
_cell.angle_alpha   90.00
_cell.angle_beta   90.00
_cell.angle_gamma   90.00
#
_symmetry.space_group_name_H-M   'P 1'
#
loop_
_entity.id
_entity.type
_entity.pdbx_description
1 polymer ?
#
loop_
_entity_poly.entity_id
_entity_poly.type
_entity_poly.pdbx_seq_one_letter_code
_entity_poly.pdbx_strand_id
1 'polypeptide(L)'
;MKQIPPAKNINEALEILDNGGRFYNFKAKANDGRIDQSELGKVAGIFSDHQEMILFLEMLMIDLTTEEKNKIVGMLDQRMQEKYDYLKPQYLNLAEVNKDAQFSNSIITKGIPKLIESKSEFTGFIMIPIVAGNVTSFSMIPLIEEYEVYEIKDSVTSKTLLIAHTKSFDNLPTDTEITVAGVLKELIPNKNDKTNSGKFLEIVYYV
;
A
#
# COMPACT_ATOMS: atom_id res chain seq x y z
N MET A 1 7.67 -0.91 -3.01
CA MET A 1 6.72 0.10 -3.48
C MET A 1 6.74 0.18 -4.99
N LYS A 2 5.65 0.60 -5.64
CA LYS A 2 5.56 0.76 -7.10
C LYS A 2 5.03 2.15 -7.46
N GLN A 3 5.55 2.74 -8.53
CA GLN A 3 4.93 3.93 -9.11
C GLN A 3 3.66 3.51 -9.87
N ILE A 4 2.54 4.18 -9.61
CA ILE A 4 1.29 3.96 -10.33
C ILE A 4 1.03 5.19 -11.21
N PRO A 5 0.97 5.06 -12.54
CA PRO A 5 0.49 6.13 -13.38
C PRO A 5 -1.05 6.26 -13.21
N PRO A 6 -1.57 7.42 -12.78
CA PRO A 6 -3.01 7.63 -12.72
C PRO A 6 -3.65 7.53 -14.10
N ALA A 7 -4.85 6.96 -14.15
CA ALA A 7 -5.67 7.02 -15.34
C ALA A 7 -6.23 8.44 -15.51
N LYS A 8 -6.14 8.98 -16.73
CA LYS A 8 -6.60 10.34 -17.04
C LYS A 8 -8.11 10.43 -17.22
N ASN A 9 -8.75 9.30 -17.50
CA ASN A 9 -10.18 9.19 -17.72
C ASN A 9 -10.64 7.75 -17.49
N ILE A 10 -11.96 7.56 -17.41
CA ILE A 10 -12.56 6.25 -17.19
C ILE A 10 -12.16 5.19 -18.23
N ASN A 11 -11.99 5.55 -19.51
CA ASN A 11 -11.66 4.57 -20.54
C ASN A 11 -10.26 4.00 -20.34
N GLU A 12 -9.28 4.86 -20.01
CA GLU A 12 -7.92 4.43 -19.70
C GLU A 12 -7.88 3.54 -18.44
N ALA A 13 -8.66 3.88 -17.41
CA ALA A 13 -8.78 3.06 -16.22
C ALA A 13 -9.36 1.68 -16.53
N LEU A 14 -10.42 1.62 -17.34
CA LEU A 14 -11.03 0.36 -17.77
C LEU A 14 -10.10 -0.45 -18.67
N GLU A 15 -9.35 0.17 -19.57
CA GLU A 15 -8.33 -0.53 -20.35
C GLU A 15 -7.27 -1.17 -19.45
N ILE A 16 -6.85 -0.49 -18.37
CA ILE A 16 -5.90 -1.03 -17.40
C ILE A 16 -6.51 -2.19 -16.61
N LEU A 17 -7.76 -2.07 -16.15
CA LEU A 17 -8.44 -3.02 -15.27
C LEU A 17 -9.01 -4.26 -16.02
N ASP A 18 -9.56 -4.08 -17.21
CA ASP A 18 -10.14 -5.12 -18.09
C ASP A 18 -9.09 -5.77 -19.00
N ASN A 19 -7.79 -5.60 -18.70
CA ASN A 19 -6.71 -6.30 -19.41
C ASN A 19 -6.60 -7.81 -19.05
N GLY A 20 -7.67 -8.41 -18.52
CA GLY A 20 -7.78 -9.84 -18.20
C GLY A 20 -7.51 -10.80 -19.37
N GLY A 21 -7.42 -10.31 -20.62
CA GLY A 21 -7.31 -11.14 -21.83
C GLY A 21 -5.99 -11.12 -22.62
N ARG A 22 -5.01 -10.22 -22.38
CA ARG A 22 -3.91 -10.05 -23.36
C ARG A 22 -2.66 -10.92 -23.18
N PHE A 23 -2.38 -11.46 -22.00
CA PHE A 23 -1.12 -12.18 -21.82
C PHE A 23 -1.21 -13.63 -21.35
N TYR A 24 -2.15 -14.04 -20.49
CA TYR A 24 -2.29 -15.47 -20.10
C TYR A 24 -3.65 -15.70 -19.44
N ASN A 25 -4.70 -16.03 -20.18
CA ASN A 25 -5.90 -16.68 -19.62
C ASN A 25 -6.76 -17.30 -20.72
N PHE A 26 -6.74 -18.63 -20.82
CA PHE A 26 -7.65 -19.41 -21.68
C PHE A 26 -9.03 -19.63 -21.03
N LYS A 27 -9.33 -19.03 -19.86
CA LYS A 27 -10.56 -19.31 -19.07
C LYS A 27 -11.26 -18.09 -18.43
N ALA A 28 -10.71 -16.88 -18.51
CA ALA A 28 -11.41 -15.67 -18.07
C ALA A 28 -12.17 -15.06 -19.26
N LYS A 29 -13.47 -14.78 -19.10
CA LYS A 29 -14.25 -14.07 -20.12
C LYS A 29 -13.93 -12.58 -19.98
N ALA A 30 -12.82 -12.14 -20.59
CA ALA A 30 -12.53 -10.71 -20.70
C ALA A 30 -13.73 -9.97 -21.32
N ASN A 31 -13.98 -8.73 -20.91
CA ASN A 31 -15.06 -7.86 -21.43
C ASN A 31 -16.49 -8.27 -21.04
N ASP A 32 -16.69 -8.85 -19.85
CA ASP A 32 -18.03 -9.14 -19.29
C ASP A 32 -18.64 -7.94 -18.52
N GLY A 33 -17.92 -6.82 -18.49
CA GLY A 33 -18.31 -5.59 -17.80
C GLY A 33 -18.20 -5.67 -16.28
N ARG A 34 -17.50 -6.68 -15.74
CA ARG A 34 -17.21 -6.85 -14.33
C ARG A 34 -15.70 -6.91 -14.10
N ILE A 35 -15.27 -6.51 -12.92
CA ILE A 35 -13.88 -6.57 -12.47
C ILE A 35 -13.85 -7.46 -11.23
N ASP A 36 -13.27 -8.65 -11.36
CA ASP A 36 -13.13 -9.57 -10.24
C ASP A 36 -11.78 -9.41 -9.49
N GLN A 37 -11.65 -10.09 -8.36
CA GLN A 37 -10.41 -10.09 -7.57
C GLN A 37 -9.18 -10.53 -8.39
N SER A 38 -9.35 -11.52 -9.27
CA SER A 38 -8.24 -12.09 -10.05
C SER A 38 -7.76 -11.09 -11.10
N GLU A 39 -8.67 -10.36 -11.72
CA GLU A 39 -8.38 -9.30 -12.69
C GLU A 39 -7.66 -8.14 -12.02
N LEU A 40 -8.22 -7.61 -10.93
CA LEU A 40 -7.59 -6.53 -10.17
C LEU A 40 -6.23 -6.93 -9.62
N GLY A 41 -6.13 -8.13 -9.04
CA GLY A 41 -4.89 -8.67 -8.50
C GLY A 41 -3.82 -8.86 -9.57
N LYS A 42 -4.19 -9.37 -10.75
CA LYS A 42 -3.25 -9.57 -11.88
C LYS A 42 -2.66 -8.24 -12.36
N VAL A 43 -3.48 -7.21 -12.49
CA VAL A 43 -3.04 -5.89 -12.96
C VAL A 43 -2.16 -5.21 -11.90
N ALA A 44 -2.52 -5.32 -10.63
CA ALA A 44 -1.71 -4.80 -9.53
C ALA A 44 -0.42 -5.62 -9.27
N GLY A 45 -0.37 -6.86 -9.78
CA GLY A 45 0.68 -7.83 -9.47
C GLY A 45 0.60 -8.33 -8.01
N ILE A 46 -0.61 -8.45 -7.47
CA ILE A 46 -0.92 -8.86 -6.10
C ILE A 46 -1.75 -10.15 -6.15
N PHE A 47 -1.37 -11.14 -5.36
CA PHE A 47 -2.08 -12.43 -5.36
C PHE A 47 -3.28 -12.48 -4.40
N SER A 48 -3.14 -11.96 -3.17
CA SER A 48 -4.17 -12.13 -2.13
C SER A 48 -4.35 -10.95 -1.18
N ASP A 49 -3.49 -9.93 -1.24
CA ASP A 49 -3.59 -8.79 -0.34
C ASP A 49 -4.69 -7.82 -0.81
N HIS A 50 -5.86 -7.93 -0.19
CA HIS A 50 -6.99 -7.06 -0.51
C HIS A 50 -6.73 -5.60 -0.16
N GLN A 51 -5.98 -5.30 0.90
CA GLN A 51 -5.70 -3.92 1.30
C GLN A 51 -4.84 -3.23 0.24
N GLU A 52 -3.81 -3.92 -0.22
CA GLU A 52 -2.95 -3.45 -1.29
C GLU A 52 -3.71 -3.33 -2.63
N MET A 53 -4.64 -4.24 -2.94
CA MET A 53 -5.49 -4.15 -4.15
C MET A 53 -6.38 -2.91 -4.14
N ILE A 54 -6.99 -2.59 -3.00
CA ILE A 54 -7.83 -1.39 -2.88
C ILE A 54 -6.97 -0.11 -2.95
N LEU A 55 -5.78 -0.12 -2.34
CA LEU A 55 -4.82 0.99 -2.47
C LEU A 55 -4.39 1.21 -3.93
N PHE A 56 -4.11 0.13 -4.67
CA PHE A 56 -3.79 0.21 -6.10
C PHE A 56 -4.94 0.84 -6.88
N LEU A 57 -6.17 0.36 -6.68
CA LEU A 57 -7.35 0.86 -7.40
C LEU A 57 -7.57 2.36 -7.12
N GLU A 58 -7.44 2.78 -5.87
CA GLU A 58 -7.58 4.20 -5.48
C GLU A 58 -6.50 5.09 -6.10
N MET A 59 -5.25 4.63 -6.11
CA MET A 59 -4.14 5.37 -6.72
C MET A 59 -4.29 5.45 -8.24
N LEU A 60 -4.73 4.38 -8.89
CA LEU A 60 -5.02 4.37 -10.33
C LEU A 60 -6.11 5.39 -10.68
N MET A 61 -7.13 5.54 -9.83
CA MET A 61 -8.25 6.43 -10.05
C MET A 61 -8.04 7.84 -9.50
N ILE A 62 -6.88 8.20 -8.94
CA ILE A 62 -6.76 9.40 -8.10
C ILE A 62 -7.24 10.70 -8.78
N ASP A 63 -6.97 10.85 -10.08
CA ASP A 63 -7.33 12.01 -10.91
C ASP A 63 -8.75 11.95 -11.52
N LEU A 64 -9.46 10.83 -11.34
CA LEU A 64 -10.82 10.66 -11.86
C LEU A 64 -11.86 11.40 -11.01
N THR A 65 -12.94 11.81 -11.65
CA THR A 65 -14.09 12.41 -10.95
C THR A 65 -14.78 11.38 -10.06
N THR A 66 -15.52 11.85 -9.05
CA THR A 66 -16.34 10.96 -8.19
C THR A 66 -17.33 10.12 -8.99
N GLU A 67 -17.90 10.67 -10.07
CA GLU A 67 -18.81 9.92 -10.93
C GLU A 67 -18.10 8.77 -11.65
N GLU A 68 -16.91 9.02 -12.20
CA GLU A 68 -16.10 7.99 -12.86
C GLU A 68 -15.62 6.93 -11.88
N LYS A 69 -15.16 7.33 -10.68
CA LYS A 69 -14.80 6.40 -9.59
C LYS A 69 -15.97 5.48 -9.25
N ASN A 70 -17.17 6.06 -9.07
CA ASN A 70 -18.36 5.27 -8.74
C ASN A 70 -18.74 4.29 -9.86
N LYS A 71 -18.55 4.67 -11.13
CA LYS A 71 -18.76 3.76 -12.27
C LYS A 71 -17.81 2.56 -12.22
N ILE A 72 -16.51 2.80 -11.98
CA ILE A 72 -15.51 1.73 -11.88
C ILE A 72 -15.78 0.83 -10.67
N VAL A 73 -16.05 1.41 -9.50
CA VAL A 73 -16.39 0.66 -8.28
C VAL A 73 -17.66 -0.17 -8.49
N GLY A 74 -18.66 0.36 -9.20
CA GLY A 74 -19.88 -0.36 -9.55
C GLY A 74 -19.67 -1.54 -10.50
N MET A 75 -18.53 -1.60 -11.20
CA MET A 75 -18.14 -2.75 -12.03
C MET A 75 -17.42 -3.84 -11.24
N LEU A 76 -16.95 -3.57 -10.01
CA LEU A 76 -16.39 -4.62 -9.16
C LEU A 76 -17.46 -5.70 -8.89
N ASP A 77 -17.05 -6.96 -8.76
CA ASP A 77 -17.97 -7.97 -8.25
C ASP A 77 -18.45 -7.65 -6.82
N GLN A 78 -19.57 -8.25 -6.38
CA GLN A 78 -20.17 -7.94 -5.09
C GLN A 78 -19.17 -8.10 -3.92
N ARG A 79 -18.34 -9.15 -3.96
CA ARG A 79 -17.36 -9.42 -2.89
C ARG A 79 -16.29 -8.33 -2.85
N MET A 80 -15.85 -7.85 -4.01
CA MET A 80 -14.87 -6.80 -4.13
C MET A 80 -15.44 -5.42 -3.77
N GLN A 81 -16.71 -5.16 -4.05
CA GLN A 81 -17.40 -3.95 -3.56
C GLN A 81 -17.40 -3.91 -2.03
N GLU A 82 -17.79 -5.01 -1.37
CA GLU A 82 -17.77 -5.11 0.10
C GLU A 82 -16.36 -4.90 0.68
N LYS A 83 -15.33 -5.42 0.01
CA LYS A 83 -13.93 -5.20 0.41
C LYS A 83 -13.48 -3.77 0.19
N TYR A 84 -13.85 -3.17 -0.93
CA TYR A 84 -13.55 -1.78 -1.24
C TYR A 84 -14.14 -0.85 -0.19
N ASP A 85 -15.42 -1.02 0.17
CA ASP A 85 -16.08 -0.19 1.19
C ASP A 85 -15.43 -0.33 2.57
N TYR A 86 -14.99 -1.54 2.93
CA TYR A 86 -14.35 -1.80 4.21
C TYR A 86 -12.89 -1.30 4.29
N LEU A 87 -12.13 -1.41 3.20
CA LEU A 87 -10.68 -1.14 3.15
C LEU A 87 -10.35 0.21 2.51
N LYS A 88 -11.37 1.02 2.17
CA LYS A 88 -11.19 2.29 1.50
C LYS A 88 -10.20 3.18 2.27
N PRO A 89 -9.17 3.72 1.60
CA PRO A 89 -8.18 4.55 2.26
C PRO A 89 -8.75 5.88 2.73
N GLN A 90 -8.13 6.40 3.79
CA GLN A 90 -8.38 7.75 4.28
C GLN A 90 -7.41 8.71 3.58
N TYR A 91 -7.96 9.73 2.92
CA TYR A 91 -7.20 10.83 2.37
C TYR A 91 -6.97 11.86 3.47
N LEU A 92 -5.74 11.91 4.00
CA LEU A 92 -5.40 12.75 5.15
C LEU A 92 -4.17 13.61 4.83
N ASN A 93 -4.14 14.84 5.34
CA ASN A 93 -2.91 15.62 5.39
C ASN A 93 -2.00 15.14 6.53
N LEU A 94 -0.73 15.57 6.53
CA LEU A 94 0.24 15.07 7.51
C LEU A 94 -0.10 15.42 8.96
N ALA A 95 -0.86 16.51 9.20
CA ALA A 95 -1.31 16.85 10.55
C ALA A 95 -2.39 15.87 11.04
N GLU A 96 -3.34 15.52 10.18
CA GLU A 96 -4.42 14.57 10.45
C GLU A 96 -3.90 13.15 10.64
N VAL A 97 -2.89 12.72 9.87
CA VAL A 97 -2.27 11.39 10.07
C VAL A 97 -1.68 11.27 11.48
N ASN A 98 -0.96 12.31 11.91
CA ASN A 98 -0.33 12.32 13.23
C ASN A 98 -1.38 12.29 14.36
N LYS A 99 -2.47 13.03 14.22
CA LYS A 99 -3.46 13.21 15.28
C LYS A 99 -4.57 12.15 15.30
N ASP A 100 -5.18 11.88 14.15
CA ASP A 100 -6.50 11.25 14.07
C ASP A 100 -6.44 9.85 13.40
N ALA A 101 -5.39 9.53 12.64
CA ALA A 101 -5.30 8.23 11.95
C ALA A 101 -5.06 7.06 12.91
N GLN A 102 -5.71 5.93 12.62
CA GLN A 102 -5.61 4.68 13.37
C GLN A 102 -4.63 3.71 12.69
N PHE A 103 -3.96 2.89 13.49
CA PHE A 103 -3.04 1.87 12.97
C PHE A 103 -3.77 0.84 12.09
N SER A 104 -3.03 0.24 11.16
CA SER A 104 -3.51 -0.70 10.14
C SER A 104 -4.46 -0.10 9.10
N ASN A 105 -4.83 1.18 9.21
CA ASN A 105 -5.59 1.84 8.17
C ASN A 105 -4.73 2.15 6.95
N SER A 106 -5.36 2.01 5.78
CA SER A 106 -4.83 2.50 4.50
C SER A 106 -4.91 4.03 4.48
N ILE A 107 -3.79 4.70 4.24
CA ILE A 107 -3.69 6.16 4.18
C ILE A 107 -3.16 6.58 2.82
N ILE A 108 -3.76 7.62 2.25
CA ILE A 108 -3.22 8.36 1.10
C ILE A 108 -2.89 9.78 1.56
N THR A 109 -1.65 10.20 1.34
CA THR A 109 -1.19 11.54 1.73
C THR A 109 -0.18 12.09 0.73
N LYS A 110 0.14 13.38 0.85
CA LYS A 110 1.02 14.10 -0.09
C LYS A 110 2.13 14.84 0.65
N GLY A 111 3.26 15.01 -0.04
CA GLY A 111 4.34 15.87 0.41
C GLY A 111 5.65 15.57 -0.33
N ILE A 112 6.70 16.26 0.09
CA ILE A 112 8.03 16.14 -0.52
C ILE A 112 8.87 15.23 0.37
N PRO A 113 9.33 14.07 -0.12
CA PRO A 113 10.09 13.13 0.68
C PRO A 113 11.55 13.55 0.75
N LYS A 114 12.17 13.30 1.89
CA LYS A 114 13.59 13.50 2.12
C LYS A 114 14.15 12.24 2.76
N LEU A 115 15.08 11.57 2.07
CA LEU A 115 15.74 10.40 2.62
C LEU A 115 16.48 10.78 3.91
N ILE A 116 16.15 10.11 5.02
CA ILE A 116 16.79 10.33 6.32
C ILE A 116 17.79 9.21 6.60
N GLU A 117 17.39 7.98 6.33
CA GLU A 117 18.15 6.81 6.75
C GLU A 117 17.87 5.62 5.83
N SER A 118 18.93 4.87 5.52
CA SER A 118 18.89 3.61 4.77
C SER A 118 19.33 2.45 5.65
N LYS A 119 18.81 2.38 6.89
CA LYS A 119 19.01 1.27 7.83
C LYS A 119 17.89 1.23 8.88
N SER A 120 17.09 0.17 8.87
CA SER A 120 16.66 -0.50 10.10
C SER A 120 15.94 -1.81 9.78
N GLU A 121 16.20 -2.80 10.63
CA GLU A 121 15.71 -4.17 10.58
C GLU A 121 14.34 -4.21 11.28
N PHE A 122 13.25 -4.48 10.55
CA PHE A 122 12.03 -4.92 11.22
C PHE A 122 12.11 -6.42 11.44
N THR A 123 12.12 -6.85 12.71
CA THR A 123 12.17 -8.26 13.11
C THR A 123 10.78 -8.85 13.31
N GLY A 124 10.33 -9.67 12.35
CA GLY A 124 9.31 -10.70 12.59
C GLY A 124 9.97 -12.04 12.94
N PHE A 125 9.20 -13.02 13.41
CA PHE A 125 9.70 -14.40 13.57
C PHE A 125 8.71 -15.40 13.00
N ILE A 126 9.22 -16.39 12.25
CA ILE A 126 8.46 -17.60 11.90
C ILE A 126 8.81 -18.68 12.92
N MET A 127 7.81 -19.23 13.60
CA MET A 127 7.99 -20.42 14.42
C MET A 127 7.85 -21.68 13.57
N ILE A 128 8.92 -22.46 13.49
CA ILE A 128 8.89 -23.77 12.83
C ILE A 128 8.92 -24.87 13.91
N PRO A 129 7.91 -25.76 13.96
CA PRO A 129 7.96 -26.92 14.84
C PRO A 129 8.97 -27.94 14.32
N ILE A 130 9.89 -28.36 15.18
CA ILE A 130 10.84 -29.44 14.93
C ILE A 130 10.45 -30.60 15.85
N VAL A 131 9.93 -31.67 15.25
CA VAL A 131 9.57 -32.89 15.98
C VAL A 131 10.76 -33.84 15.95
N ALA A 132 11.32 -34.16 17.11
CA ALA A 132 12.39 -35.14 17.27
C ALA A 132 11.96 -36.21 18.28
N GLY A 133 11.55 -37.37 17.78
CA GLY A 133 10.96 -38.44 18.60
C GLY A 133 9.62 -37.99 19.21
N ASN A 134 9.51 -38.04 20.55
CA ASN A 134 8.31 -37.63 21.29
C ASN A 134 8.37 -36.17 21.81
N VAL A 135 9.37 -35.39 21.37
CA VAL A 135 9.55 -33.99 21.80
C VAL A 135 9.32 -33.05 20.62
N THR A 136 8.40 -32.10 20.77
CA THR A 136 8.22 -30.99 19.84
C THR A 136 8.98 -29.77 20.36
N SER A 137 9.99 -29.34 19.61
CA SER A 137 10.71 -28.08 19.83
C SER A 137 10.27 -27.05 18.80
N PHE A 138 10.50 -25.76 19.06
CA PHE A 138 10.22 -24.69 18.10
C PHE A 138 11.51 -23.95 17.78
N SER A 139 11.77 -23.74 16.48
CA SER A 139 12.84 -22.86 16.01
C SER A 139 12.25 -21.54 15.56
N MET A 140 12.82 -20.43 16.03
CA MET A 140 12.44 -19.09 15.59
C MET A 140 13.38 -18.67 14.46
N ILE A 141 12.84 -18.49 13.26
CA ILE A 141 13.58 -17.90 12.14
C ILE A 141 13.28 -16.40 12.12
N PRO A 142 14.28 -15.51 12.28
CA PRO A 142 14.05 -14.09 12.15
C PRO A 142 13.72 -13.74 10.71
N LEU A 143 12.67 -12.94 10.52
CA LEU A 143 12.39 -12.22 9.28
C LEU A 143 12.99 -10.83 9.44
N ILE A 144 14.01 -10.52 8.66
CA ILE A 144 14.66 -9.21 8.64
C ILE A 144 14.19 -8.50 7.38
N GLU A 145 13.44 -7.42 7.54
CA GLU A 145 13.12 -6.51 6.45
C GLU A 145 13.97 -5.25 6.57
N GLU A 146 14.72 -4.95 5.52
CA GLU A 146 15.47 -3.69 5.42
C GLU A 146 14.59 -2.62 4.77
N TYR A 147 14.47 -1.48 5.43
CA TYR A 147 13.72 -0.33 4.92
C TYR A 147 14.64 0.81 4.44
N GLU A 148 14.15 1.55 3.44
CA GLU A 148 14.53 2.94 3.19
C GLU A 148 13.51 3.84 3.90
N VAL A 149 14.00 4.81 4.67
CA VAL A 149 13.18 5.69 5.52
C VAL A 149 13.31 7.14 5.09
N TYR A 150 12.17 7.78 4.87
CA TYR A 150 12.05 9.16 4.43
C TYR A 150 11.22 9.97 5.42
N GLU A 151 11.53 11.25 5.52
CA GLU A 151 10.63 12.26 6.07
C GLU A 151 9.83 12.84 4.92
N ILE A 152 8.51 12.65 4.91
CA ILE A 152 7.65 13.40 3.99
C ILE A 152 7.22 14.69 4.67
N LYS A 153 7.37 15.82 3.97
CA LYS A 153 7.05 17.15 4.48
C LYS A 153 5.94 17.79 3.67
N ASP A 154 4.99 18.39 4.38
CA ASP A 154 3.92 19.22 3.83
C ASP A 154 4.50 20.59 3.42
N SER A 155 4.26 20.98 2.17
CA SER A 155 4.75 22.23 1.56
C SER A 155 4.18 23.49 2.23
N VAL A 156 3.01 23.40 2.87
CA VAL A 156 2.28 24.50 3.50
C VAL A 156 2.48 24.51 5.01
N THR A 157 2.29 23.37 5.69
CA THR A 157 2.21 23.33 7.16
C THR A 157 3.54 23.01 7.84
N SER A 158 4.57 22.63 7.07
CA SER A 158 5.84 22.11 7.59
C SER A 158 5.71 20.91 8.54
N LYS A 159 4.52 20.27 8.59
CA LYS A 159 4.34 19.01 9.29
C LYS A 159 5.06 17.90 8.55
N THR A 160 5.49 16.91 9.32
CA THR A 160 6.24 15.77 8.79
C THR A 160 5.65 14.45 9.25
N LEU A 161 5.93 13.40 8.49
CA LEU A 161 5.58 12.03 8.80
C LEU A 161 6.72 11.14 8.31
N LEU A 162 7.04 10.09 9.08
CA LEU A 162 7.96 9.07 8.61
C LEU A 162 7.23 8.15 7.63
N ILE A 163 7.83 7.96 6.46
CA ILE A 163 7.39 6.99 5.48
C ILE A 163 8.52 6.01 5.20
N ALA A 164 8.19 4.76 4.92
CA ALA A 164 9.20 3.73 4.67
C ALA A 164 8.73 2.70 3.66
N HIS A 165 9.66 2.20 2.85
CA HIS A 165 9.44 1.02 2.00
C HIS A 165 10.61 0.06 2.12
N THR A 166 10.39 -1.20 1.76
CA THR A 166 11.45 -2.20 1.70
C THR A 166 12.51 -1.83 0.65
N LYS A 167 13.79 -2.13 0.93
CA LYS A 167 14.95 -1.80 0.08
C LYS A 167 15.00 -2.50 -1.28
N SER A 168 14.10 -3.44 -1.54
CA SER A 168 14.01 -4.13 -2.83
C SER A 168 13.46 -3.25 -3.96
N PHE A 169 13.27 -1.96 -3.72
CA PHE A 169 12.67 -1.00 -4.65
C PHE A 169 13.56 0.25 -4.79
N ASP A 170 13.41 0.96 -5.91
CA ASP A 170 14.13 2.20 -6.19
C ASP A 170 13.83 3.29 -5.16
N ASN A 171 14.68 4.32 -5.07
CA ASN A 171 14.46 5.43 -4.14
C ASN A 171 13.29 6.33 -4.61
N LEU A 172 12.60 6.98 -3.67
CA LEU A 172 11.59 8.00 -3.98
C LEU A 172 12.21 9.28 -4.58
N PRO A 173 11.49 10.00 -5.46
CA PRO A 173 11.91 11.34 -5.92
C PRO A 173 11.94 12.34 -4.75
N THR A 174 13.08 12.98 -4.48
CA THR A 174 13.27 13.82 -3.27
C THR A 174 13.06 15.32 -3.48
N ASP A 175 12.81 15.76 -4.70
CA ASP A 175 12.74 17.17 -5.10
C ASP A 175 11.34 17.59 -5.57
N THR A 176 10.39 16.67 -5.62
CA THR A 176 9.01 16.90 -6.07
C THR A 176 7.99 16.48 -5.02
N GLU A 177 6.85 17.16 -4.98
CA GLU A 177 5.71 16.70 -4.18
C GLU A 177 5.12 15.46 -4.86
N ILE A 178 4.99 14.38 -4.09
CA ILE A 178 4.42 13.12 -4.55
C ILE A 178 3.19 12.78 -3.72
N THR A 179 2.32 11.94 -4.27
CA THR A 179 1.25 11.31 -3.49
C THR A 179 1.70 9.90 -3.12
N VAL A 180 1.68 9.57 -1.84
CA VAL A 180 2.03 8.23 -1.35
C VAL A 180 0.81 7.54 -0.75
N ALA A 181 0.76 6.23 -0.92
CA ALA A 181 -0.28 5.37 -0.40
C ALA A 181 0.33 4.18 0.32
N GLY A 182 -0.18 3.88 1.51
CA GLY A 182 0.40 2.87 2.38
C GLY A 182 -0.46 2.50 3.56
N VAL A 183 0.12 1.70 4.45
CA VAL A 183 -0.54 1.23 5.68
C VAL A 183 0.15 1.85 6.89
N LEU A 184 -0.64 2.47 7.77
CA LEU A 184 -0.10 3.11 8.96
C LEU A 184 0.31 2.06 10.00
N LYS A 185 1.58 2.04 10.37
CA LYS A 185 2.17 1.10 11.34
C LYS A 185 2.70 1.82 12.57
N GLU A 186 2.80 1.06 13.66
CA GLU A 186 3.42 1.52 14.90
C GLU A 186 4.94 1.32 14.83
N LEU A 187 5.68 2.37 15.18
CA LEU A 187 7.12 2.31 15.39
C LEU A 187 7.36 1.87 16.84
N ILE A 188 7.85 0.65 17.03
CA ILE A 188 8.25 0.16 18.34
C ILE A 188 9.63 0.73 18.67
N PRO A 189 9.78 1.62 19.67
CA PRO A 189 11.07 2.21 20.00
C PRO A 189 12.02 1.16 20.57
N ASN A 190 13.30 1.27 20.21
CA ASN A 190 14.35 0.48 20.83
C ASN A 190 14.52 0.92 22.29
N LYS A 191 14.87 -0.02 23.20
CA LYS A 191 14.93 0.21 24.66
C LYS A 191 15.82 1.39 25.12
N ASN A 192 16.66 1.93 24.25
CA ASN A 192 17.55 3.06 24.53
C ASN A 192 17.09 4.41 23.93
N ASP A 193 16.07 4.42 23.06
CA ASP A 193 15.52 5.65 22.49
C ASP A 193 14.23 6.02 23.21
N LYS A 194 14.29 7.08 24.03
CA LYS A 194 13.13 7.71 24.68
C LYS A 194 12.35 8.61 23.72
N THR A 195 12.32 8.28 22.44
CA THR A 195 11.44 8.94 21.48
C THR A 195 10.13 8.16 21.43
N ASN A 196 9.02 8.88 21.59
CA ASN A 196 7.66 8.34 21.66
C ASN A 196 7.44 7.19 20.66
N SER A 197 6.68 6.17 21.07
CA SER A 197 6.01 5.24 20.15
C SER A 197 5.41 6.02 18.98
N GLY A 198 6.06 5.93 17.83
CA GLY A 198 5.79 6.77 16.67
C GLY A 198 4.82 6.11 15.71
N LYS A 199 4.21 6.89 14.82
CA LYS A 199 3.53 6.38 13.63
C LYS A 199 4.49 6.46 12.46
N PHE A 200 4.50 5.44 11.60
CA PHE A 200 5.10 5.56 10.27
C PHE A 200 4.15 4.96 9.23
N LEU A 201 4.21 5.49 8.01
CA LEU A 201 3.46 4.95 6.89
C LEU A 201 4.35 4.00 6.10
N GLU A 202 4.02 2.72 6.10
CA GLU A 202 4.66 1.78 5.18
C GLU A 202 4.04 1.96 3.79
N ILE A 203 4.83 2.53 2.88
CA ILE A 203 4.34 2.89 1.55
C ILE A 203 4.40 1.70 0.60
N VAL A 204 3.33 1.55 -0.15
CA VAL A 204 3.19 0.51 -1.15
C VAL A 204 3.15 1.11 -2.55
N TYR A 205 2.53 2.29 -2.70
CA TYR A 205 2.41 2.98 -3.97
C TYR A 205 2.76 4.46 -3.88
N TYR A 206 3.21 5.04 -4.99
CA TYR A 206 3.32 6.47 -5.16
C TYR A 206 2.94 6.92 -6.58
N VAL A 207 2.62 8.20 -6.72
CA VAL A 207 2.37 8.92 -7.97
C VAL A 207 3.26 10.16 -7.99
#